data_AF-A0A6G3CDK8-F1
#
_entry.id   AF-A0A6G3CDK8-F1
#
_cell.length_a   1.000
_cell.length_b   1.000
_cell.length_c   1.000
_cell.angle_alpha   90.00
_cell.angle_beta   90.00
_cell.angle_gamma   90.00
#
_symmetry.space_group_name_H-M   'P 1'
#
loop_
_entity.id
_entity.type
_entity.pdbx_description
1 polymer ?
#
loop_
_entity_poly.entity_id
_entity_poly.type
_entity_poly.pdbx_seq_one_letter_code
_entity_poly.pdbx_strand_id
1 'polypeptide(L)' 'MSRRIGTLLVAVSGLSGTTYPVGTRVAIQGTGGSVDGFVDGDWLPLAWWEFADVRPEEATG' A
#
# COMPACT_ATOMS: atom_id res chain seq x y z
N MET A 1 12.56 -7.21 9.69
CA MET A 1 11.81 -5.96 9.41
C MET A 1 10.36 -6.34 9.17
N SER A 2 9.43 -5.77 9.93
CA SER A 2 8.01 -6.11 9.84
C SER A 2 7.42 -5.55 8.55
N ARG A 3 7.14 -6.41 7.57
CA ARG A 3 6.44 -6.04 6.34
C ARG A 3 4.99 -5.72 6.70
N ARG A 4 4.59 -4.46 6.58
CA ARG A 4 3.20 -4.03 6.80
C ARG A 4 2.44 -4.23 5.49
N ILE A 5 1.23 -4.77 5.57
CA ILE A 5 0.34 -4.84 4.41
C ILE A 5 -0.74 -3.79 4.63
N GLY A 6 -1.00 -3.00 3.61
CA GLY A 6 -2.11 -2.07 3.58
C GLY A 6 -3.02 -2.32 2.39
N THR A 7 -4.10 -1.58 2.38
CA THR A 7 -5.06 -1.52 1.29
C THR A 7 -5.12 -0.10 0.77
N LEU A 8 -5.03 0.07 -0.55
CA LEU A 8 -5.19 1.37 -1.18
C LEU A 8 -6.62 1.88 -0.99
N LEU A 9 -6.75 3.12 -0.53
CA LEU A 9 -8.03 3.82 -0.36
C LEU A 9 -8.41 4.63 -1.61
N VAL A 10 -7.43 4.91 -2.47
CA VAL A 10 -7.59 5.61 -3.74
C VAL A 10 -6.82 4.89 -4.85
N ALA A 11 -7.12 5.22 -6.11
CA ALA A 11 -6.32 4.73 -7.21
C ALA A 11 -4.96 5.44 -7.24
N VAL A 12 -3.86 4.68 -7.25
CA VAL A 12 -2.50 5.20 -7.23
C VAL A 12 -1.73 4.65 -8.42
N SER A 13 -0.97 5.51 -9.10
CA SER A 13 -0.10 5.08 -10.19
C SER A 13 1.27 4.72 -9.66
N GLY A 14 1.72 3.51 -9.98
CA GLY A 14 3.08 3.09 -9.69
C GLY A 14 4.08 3.69 -10.66
N LEU A 15 5.37 3.53 -10.35
CA LEU A 15 6.47 4.04 -11.17
C LEU A 15 6.53 3.41 -12.56
N SER A 16 5.92 2.22 -12.75
CA SER A 16 5.74 1.62 -14.08
C SER A 16 4.75 2.35 -14.98
N GLY A 17 3.96 3.27 -14.42
CA GLY A 17 2.82 3.92 -15.10
C GLY A 17 1.50 3.15 -14.96
N THR A 18 1.50 2.00 -14.30
CA THR A 18 0.28 1.22 -14.02
C THR A 18 -0.51 1.88 -12.89
N THR A 19 -1.79 2.15 -13.13
CA THR A 19 -2.72 2.63 -12.10
C THR A 19 -3.37 1.45 -11.38
N TYR A 20 -3.11 1.33 -10.09
CA TYR A 20 -3.72 0.33 -9.22
C TYR A 20 -5.01 0.89 -8.61
N PRO A 21 -6.13 0.16 -8.67
CA PRO A 21 -7.40 0.64 -8.14
C PRO A 21 -7.46 0.61 -6.60
N VAL A 22 -8.47 1.29 -6.05
CA VAL A 22 -8.87 1.16 -4.65
C VAL A 22 -9.10 -0.32 -4.28
N GLY A 23 -8.73 -0.71 -3.07
CA GLY A 23 -8.84 -2.09 -2.59
C GLY A 23 -7.60 -2.96 -2.89
N THR A 24 -6.67 -2.46 -3.71
CA THR A 24 -5.41 -3.18 -3.99
C THR A 24 -4.61 -3.37 -2.71
N ARG A 25 -4.13 -4.60 -2.47
CA ARG A 25 -3.21 -4.90 -1.37
C ARG A 25 -1.81 -4.45 -1.73
N VAL A 26 -1.23 -3.63 -0.87
CA VAL A 26 0.11 -3.07 -1.06
C VAL A 26 1.01 -3.42 0.12
N ALA A 27 2.23 -3.85 -0.18
CA ALA A 27 3.25 -4.02 0.84
C ALA A 27 3.88 -2.66 1.14
N ILE A 28 3.78 -2.21 2.39
CA ILE A 28 4.27 -0.92 2.83
C ILE A 28 5.66 -1.10 3.45
N GLN A 29 6.58 -0.25 3.01
CA GLN A 29 7.93 -0.14 3.53
C GLN A 29 8.20 1.31 3.96
N GLY A 30 8.72 1.47 5.19
CA GLY A 30 8.98 2.78 5.80
C GLY A 30 7.98 3.17 6.88
N THR A 31 8.24 4.32 7.51
CA THR A 31 7.44 4.89 8.60
C THR A 31 7.47 6.41 8.49
N GLY A 32 6.33 7.08 8.68
CA GLY A 32 6.25 8.55 8.66
C GLY A 32 5.12 9.05 7.77
N GLY A 33 5.20 10.31 7.33
CA GLY A 33 4.16 10.97 6.51
C GLY A 33 4.14 10.54 5.03
N SER A 34 5.20 9.88 4.56
CA SER A 34 5.32 9.29 3.23
C SER A 34 5.98 7.92 3.38
N VAL A 35 5.48 6.92 2.67
CA VAL A 35 6.00 5.55 2.67
C VAL A 35 6.05 5.03 1.24
N ASP A 36 6.83 3.97 1.02
CA ASP A 36 6.88 3.28 -0.27
C ASP A 36 5.98 2.05 -0.23
N GLY A 37 5.05 1.98 -1.18
CA GLY A 37 4.22 0.82 -1.45
C GLY A 37 4.86 -0.07 -2.52
N PHE A 38 4.65 -1.38 -2.42
CA PHE A 38 5.06 -2.34 -3.44
C PHE A 38 3.92 -3.28 -3.80
N VAL A 39 3.59 -3.33 -5.09
CA VAL A 39 2.54 -4.18 -5.68
C VAL A 39 3.10 -4.83 -6.94
N ASP A 40 3.05 -6.17 -7.01
CA ASP A 40 3.36 -6.94 -8.23
C ASP A 40 4.66 -6.57 -8.99
N GLY A 41 5.71 -6.13 -8.27
CA GLY A 41 6.98 -5.72 -8.91
C GLY A 41 7.15 -4.22 -9.11
N ASP A 42 6.10 -3.44 -8.82
CA ASP A 42 6.05 -1.99 -9.00
C ASP A 42 6.07 -1.26 -7.67
N TRP A 43 6.72 -0.10 -7.67
CA TRP A 43 6.82 0.78 -6.51
C TRP A 43 5.82 1.92 -6.64
N LEU A 44 5.12 2.21 -5.54
CA LEU A 44 4.11 3.25 -5.45
C LEU A 44 4.53 4.23 -4.36
N PRO A 45 4.78 5.52 -4.67
CA PRO A 45 4.93 6.52 -3.63
C PRO A 45 3.56 6.70 -2.95
N LEU A 46 3.49 6.52 -1.63
CA LEU A 46 2.25 6.61 -0.88
C LEU A 46 2.33 7.68 0.21
N ALA A 47 1.35 8.58 0.20
CA ALA A 47 1.04 9.45 1.31
C ALA A 47 0.23 8.70 2.38
N TRP A 48 0.34 9.17 3.62
CA TRP A 48 -0.32 8.58 4.80
C TRP A 48 -1.86 8.44 4.70
N TRP A 49 -2.51 9.14 3.76
CA TRP A 49 -3.96 9.10 3.54
C TRP A 49 -4.39 8.22 2.36
N GLU A 50 -3.45 7.75 1.53
CA GLU A 50 -3.75 6.96 0.32
C GLU A 50 -3.93 5.47 0.61
N PHE A 51 -3.59 5.02 1.81
CA PHE A 51 -3.69 3.63 2.24
C PHE A 51 -4.17 3.51 3.69
N ALA A 52 -4.70 2.34 4.03
CA ALA A 52 -4.95 1.92 5.40
C ALA A 52 -4.14 0.66 5.72
N ASP A 53 -3.51 0.58 6.89
CA ASP A 53 -2.88 -0.66 7.35
C ASP A 53 -3.93 -1.74 7.59
N VAL A 54 -3.70 -2.93 7.04
CA VAL A 54 -4.48 -4.11 7.39
C VAL A 54 -3.91 -4.66 8.69
N ARG A 55 -4.68 -4.54 9.78
CA ARG A 55 -4.31 -5.19 11.04
C ARG A 55 -4.38 -6.71 10.86
N PRO A 56 -3.42 -7.49 11.41
CA PRO A 56 -3.44 -8.95 11.30
C PRO A 56 -4.73 -9.61 11.81
N GLU A 57 -5.46 -8.95 12.72
CA GLU A 57 -6.69 -9.50 13.32
C GLU A 57 -7.92 -9.50 12.39
N GLU A 58 -7.92 -8.75 11.27
CA GLU A 58 -9.04 -8.76 10.31
C GLU A 58 -8.89 -9.82 9.19
N ALA A 59 -7.91 -10.71 9.27
CA ALA A 59 -7.74 -11.80 8.30
C ALA A 59 -8.50 -13.09 8.66
N THR A 60 -9.25 -13.13 9.77
CA THR A 60 -10.07 -14.28 10.18
C THR A 60 -11.52 -13.85 10.36
N GLY A 61 -12.34 -14.11 9.34
CA GLY A 61 -13.79 -14.05 9.36
C GLY A 61 -14.34 -15.15 8.47
#